data_AF-A0AAV9B0N3-F1
#
_entry.id   AF-A0AAV9B0N3-F1
#
_cell.length_a   1.000
_cell.length_b   1.000
_cell.length_c   1.000
_cell.angle_alpha   90.00
_cell.angle_beta   90.00
_cell.angle_gamma   90.00
#
_symmetry.space_group_name_H-M   'P 1'
#
loop_
_entity.id
_entity.type
_entity.pdbx_description
1 polymer ?
#
loop_
_entity_poly.entity_id
_entity_poly.type
_entity_poly.pdbx_seq_one_letter_code
_entity_poly.pdbx_strand_id
1 'polypeptide(L)'
;MDTHDEDTRIFFEGTKVKCFLCPRDADASLSGVLKVEIGLEFTHHQKTVTLDAASGVVSFVGGIDVCDGRYDDERHTLFRELDTTYADDFQQKNFEGADLRHGGPREPWHDVHSRLEGPAAWDVLANFEQRWTRQAPHGESWNVQVFRSIDDASVVGFPSDPDEAAEMGLVSGKDVTIDQSIHAGYVEAIRRARRFVYIENQYFFGSCASWKESQDSGCLNLVPMELALKIASKIRKGERFAAYVVTPMWPEGEPEGDTVQAILHWNRLTMEMMYGVIAKAIEESGMRGVARPTDYLNFFCLGNREVKRPGEYVPPERPEPGTDYARAQANRRFLIYVHAKLMIDLPGHLLPFPIRVSDDGVLSELPADGCFPDTKASVRGRESEMLPLFLTT
;
A
#
# COMPACT_ATOMS: atom_id res chain seq x y z
N MET A 1 -12.47 -10.28 -0.23
CA MET A 1 -12.43 -9.58 -1.53
C MET A 1 -13.13 -10.45 -2.53
N ASP A 2 -13.83 -9.87 -3.51
CA ASP A 2 -14.23 -10.61 -4.70
C ASP A 2 -13.03 -10.57 -5.67
N THR A 3 -12.37 -11.71 -5.83
CA THR A 3 -11.07 -11.82 -6.54
C THR A 3 -11.19 -12.54 -7.87
N HIS A 4 -12.35 -13.12 -8.17
CA HIS A 4 -12.62 -13.94 -9.36
C HIS A 4 -11.63 -15.10 -9.58
N ASP A 5 -10.95 -15.58 -8.53
CA ASP A 5 -9.93 -16.64 -8.60
C ASP A 5 -10.51 -17.96 -9.15
N GLU A 6 -11.63 -18.43 -8.59
CA GLU A 6 -12.30 -19.67 -9.02
C GLU A 6 -12.96 -19.50 -10.40
N ASP A 7 -13.56 -18.34 -10.69
CA ASP A 7 -14.12 -18.04 -12.01
C ASP A 7 -13.03 -18.05 -13.09
N THR A 8 -11.86 -17.49 -12.79
CA THR A 8 -10.68 -17.52 -13.67
C THR A 8 -10.16 -18.95 -13.86
N ARG A 9 -10.14 -19.75 -12.79
CA ARG A 9 -9.78 -21.18 -12.84
C ARG A 9 -10.75 -21.97 -13.73
N ILE A 10 -12.05 -21.73 -13.61
CA ILE A 10 -13.11 -22.36 -14.42
C ILE A 10 -13.02 -21.90 -15.88
N PHE A 11 -12.79 -20.61 -16.14
CA PHE A 11 -12.68 -20.03 -17.49
C PHE A 11 -11.56 -20.69 -18.32
N PHE A 12 -10.46 -21.08 -17.68
CA PHE A 12 -9.36 -21.80 -18.34
C PHE A 12 -9.49 -23.33 -18.29
N GLU A 13 -10.51 -23.89 -17.64
CA GLU A 13 -10.70 -25.35 -17.55
C GLU A 13 -10.97 -25.97 -18.93
N GLY A 14 -10.32 -27.10 -19.22
CA GLY A 14 -10.38 -27.75 -20.54
C GLY A 14 -9.65 -27.02 -21.67
N THR A 15 -9.09 -25.83 -21.43
CA THR A 15 -8.26 -25.11 -22.41
C THR A 15 -6.81 -25.63 -22.42
N LYS A 16 -5.90 -24.95 -23.13
CA LYS A 16 -4.45 -25.19 -23.06
C LYS A 16 -3.74 -24.37 -21.98
N VAL A 17 -4.42 -23.41 -21.36
CA VAL A 17 -3.87 -22.58 -20.28
C VAL A 17 -3.90 -23.39 -18.99
N LYS A 18 -2.80 -23.34 -18.23
CA LYS A 18 -2.69 -24.02 -16.93
C LYS A 18 -2.92 -23.01 -15.81
N CYS A 19 -4.18 -22.76 -15.47
CA CYS A 19 -4.54 -21.98 -14.30
C CYS A 19 -4.54 -22.87 -13.05
N PHE A 20 -4.04 -22.36 -11.92
CA PHE A 20 -4.00 -23.03 -10.63
C PHE A 20 -4.31 -22.03 -9.53
N LEU A 21 -5.17 -22.42 -8.59
CA LEU A 21 -5.30 -21.70 -7.31
C LEU A 21 -4.07 -21.96 -6.46
N CYS A 22 -3.51 -20.91 -5.87
CA CYS A 22 -2.31 -20.95 -5.05
C CYS A 22 -2.68 -20.51 -3.62
N PRO A 23 -3.14 -21.43 -2.75
CA PRO A 23 -3.55 -21.09 -1.39
C PRO A 23 -2.34 -20.62 -0.56
N ARG A 24 -2.61 -19.79 0.44
CA ARG A 24 -1.62 -19.33 1.41
C ARG A 24 -1.76 -20.15 2.69
N ASP A 25 -0.95 -21.20 2.84
CA ASP A 25 -0.97 -22.01 4.06
C ASP A 25 -0.45 -21.23 5.28
N ALA A 26 -1.12 -21.42 6.42
CA ALA A 26 -0.80 -20.79 7.70
C ALA A 26 0.21 -21.63 8.52
N ASP A 27 0.98 -20.97 9.39
CA ASP A 27 1.98 -21.62 10.25
C ASP A 27 1.40 -22.81 11.06
N ALA A 28 2.11 -23.94 10.99
CA ALA A 28 1.80 -25.18 11.70
C ALA A 28 1.81 -25.04 13.24
N SER A 29 2.51 -24.05 13.80
CA SER A 29 2.58 -23.81 15.26
C SER A 29 1.33 -23.13 15.86
N LEU A 30 0.44 -22.61 15.02
CA LEU A 30 -0.72 -21.81 15.43
C LEU A 30 -1.94 -22.65 15.85
N SER A 31 -2.84 -22.03 16.62
CA SER A 31 -4.06 -22.66 17.12
C SER A 31 -5.02 -23.01 15.97
N GLY A 32 -5.88 -24.00 16.18
CA GLY A 32 -6.81 -24.49 15.16
C GLY A 32 -7.84 -23.47 14.67
N VAL A 33 -8.08 -22.39 15.43
CA VAL A 33 -8.93 -21.26 15.01
C VAL A 33 -8.12 -20.29 14.16
N LEU A 34 -6.97 -19.86 14.68
CA LEU A 34 -6.08 -18.88 14.05
C LEU A 34 -5.55 -19.35 12.68
N LYS A 35 -5.42 -20.67 12.46
CA LYS A 35 -5.10 -21.25 11.14
C LYS A 35 -6.21 -21.09 10.11
N VAL A 36 -7.47 -21.15 10.52
CA VAL A 36 -8.62 -21.00 9.61
C VAL A 36 -8.77 -19.53 9.21
N GLU A 37 -8.57 -18.61 10.15
CA GLU A 37 -8.54 -17.17 9.91
C GLU A 37 -7.40 -16.80 8.93
N ILE A 38 -6.14 -17.11 9.27
CA ILE A 38 -4.97 -16.77 8.44
C ILE A 38 -5.04 -17.40 7.03
N GLY A 39 -5.54 -18.63 6.91
CA GLY A 39 -5.71 -19.31 5.62
C GLY A 39 -6.82 -18.75 4.72
N LEU A 40 -7.66 -17.84 5.24
CA LEU A 40 -8.67 -17.10 4.49
C LEU A 40 -8.26 -15.65 4.20
N GLU A 41 -7.28 -15.11 4.96
CA GLU A 41 -7.02 -13.66 5.04
C GLU A 41 -5.64 -13.24 4.50
N PHE A 42 -4.64 -14.13 4.49
CA PHE A 42 -3.31 -13.83 3.92
C PHE A 42 -3.24 -14.26 2.45
N THR A 43 -2.58 -13.46 1.59
CA THR A 43 -2.61 -13.65 0.13
C THR A 43 -1.23 -13.67 -0.52
N HIS A 44 -1.12 -14.32 -1.69
CA HIS A 44 0.09 -14.27 -2.53
C HIS A 44 0.15 -12.98 -3.36
N HIS A 45 0.48 -11.86 -2.71
CA HIS A 45 0.41 -10.52 -3.28
C HIS A 45 1.49 -10.15 -4.33
N GLN A 46 2.05 -11.13 -5.05
CA GLN A 46 3.01 -10.92 -6.15
C GLN A 46 2.27 -10.71 -7.48
N LYS A 47 2.43 -9.53 -8.11
CA LYS A 47 1.96 -9.29 -9.48
C LYS A 47 3.13 -9.41 -10.45
N THR A 48 3.18 -10.50 -11.22
CA THR A 48 4.23 -10.73 -12.21
C THR A 48 3.67 -11.32 -13.51
N VAL A 49 4.23 -10.87 -14.65
CA VAL A 49 4.00 -11.48 -15.98
C VAL A 49 5.36 -11.71 -16.61
N THR A 50 5.58 -12.83 -17.29
CA THR A 50 6.82 -13.11 -18.02
C THR A 50 6.51 -13.75 -19.36
N LEU A 51 7.22 -13.32 -20.40
CA LEU A 51 6.98 -13.65 -21.80
C LEU A 51 8.31 -13.90 -22.53
N ASP A 52 8.28 -14.74 -23.57
CA ASP A 52 9.33 -14.75 -24.58
C ASP A 52 9.12 -13.62 -25.59
N ALA A 53 10.22 -12.97 -26.01
CA ALA A 53 10.23 -11.90 -26.99
C ALA A 53 11.44 -12.03 -27.93
N ALA A 54 11.44 -11.26 -29.02
CA ALA A 54 12.52 -11.27 -30.01
C ALA A 54 13.91 -10.85 -29.47
N SER A 55 13.96 -10.22 -28.29
CA SER A 55 15.17 -9.83 -27.56
C SER A 55 15.58 -10.81 -26.44
N GLY A 56 14.81 -11.87 -26.19
CA GLY A 56 14.96 -12.78 -25.04
C GLY A 56 13.74 -12.76 -24.14
N VAL A 57 13.91 -13.17 -22.87
CA VAL A 57 12.85 -13.10 -21.85
C VAL A 57 12.60 -11.63 -21.45
N VAL A 58 11.32 -11.28 -21.29
CA VAL A 58 10.85 -9.99 -20.80
C VAL A 58 9.86 -10.24 -19.67
N SER A 59 10.03 -9.53 -18.56
CA SER A 59 9.18 -9.68 -17.37
C SER A 59 8.63 -8.35 -16.89
N PHE A 60 7.53 -8.41 -16.19
CA PHE A 60 6.82 -7.27 -15.64
C PHE A 60 6.61 -7.50 -14.14
N VAL A 61 6.90 -6.47 -13.33
CA VAL A 61 6.65 -6.45 -11.87
C VAL A 61 6.14 -5.08 -11.43
N GLY A 62 5.19 -5.05 -10.49
CA GLY A 62 4.57 -3.81 -10.02
C GLY A 62 3.43 -4.02 -9.03
N GLY A 63 2.61 -3.00 -8.82
CA GLY A 63 1.35 -3.12 -8.08
C GLY A 63 0.17 -3.58 -8.93
N ILE A 64 0.17 -3.27 -10.24
CA ILE A 64 -1.00 -3.52 -11.12
C ILE A 64 -1.24 -5.02 -11.32
N ASP A 65 -2.41 -5.51 -10.90
CA ASP A 65 -2.98 -6.82 -11.23
C ASP A 65 -3.59 -6.84 -12.65
N VAL A 66 -3.71 -8.03 -13.25
CA VAL A 66 -4.48 -8.21 -14.50
C VAL A 66 -5.92 -8.60 -14.14
N CYS A 67 -6.67 -7.64 -13.62
CA CYS A 67 -8.09 -7.76 -13.28
C CYS A 67 -8.82 -6.41 -13.39
N ASP A 68 -10.09 -6.40 -12.99
CA ASP A 68 -11.06 -5.31 -13.05
C ASP A 68 -10.65 -4.05 -12.25
N GLY A 69 -11.00 -2.88 -12.77
CA GLY A 69 -10.76 -1.56 -12.16
C GLY A 69 -9.30 -1.11 -12.17
N ARG A 70 -8.36 -1.90 -12.72
CA ARG A 70 -6.92 -1.58 -12.77
C ARG A 70 -6.52 -0.81 -14.03
N TYR A 71 -7.41 -0.69 -15.02
CA TYR A 71 -7.16 0.13 -16.21
C TYR A 71 -7.39 1.61 -15.91
N ASP A 72 -6.38 2.45 -16.13
CA ASP A 72 -6.52 3.91 -16.01
C ASP A 72 -5.51 4.68 -16.88
N ASP A 73 -5.76 5.98 -17.06
CA ASP A 73 -4.84 6.94 -17.67
C ASP A 73 -4.40 8.02 -16.68
N GLU A 74 -3.47 8.90 -17.08
CA GLU A 74 -2.91 9.93 -16.19
C GLU A 74 -3.94 11.00 -15.74
N ARG A 75 -5.19 10.94 -16.21
CA ARG A 75 -6.25 11.90 -15.93
C ARG A 75 -7.18 11.40 -14.84
N HIS A 76 -7.11 10.11 -14.48
CA HIS A 76 -7.83 9.48 -13.38
C HIS A 76 -9.31 9.89 -13.32
N THR A 77 -10.00 9.74 -14.46
CA THR A 77 -11.32 10.39 -14.64
C THR A 77 -12.40 9.78 -13.74
N LEU A 78 -13.33 10.61 -13.25
CA LEU A 78 -14.35 10.21 -12.28
C LEU A 78 -15.71 9.94 -12.92
N PHE A 79 -16.13 10.79 -13.86
CA PHE A 79 -17.44 10.76 -14.51
C PHE A 79 -17.37 10.74 -16.04
N ARG A 80 -16.17 10.86 -16.62
CA ARG A 80 -15.94 10.77 -18.07
C ARG A 80 -15.72 9.32 -18.46
N GLU A 81 -16.03 9.01 -19.71
CA GLU A 81 -15.73 7.72 -20.35
C GLU A 81 -16.35 6.49 -19.66
N LEU A 82 -17.26 6.69 -18.70
CA LEU A 82 -18.06 5.65 -18.05
C LEU A 82 -19.02 4.94 -19.02
N ASP A 83 -19.28 5.55 -20.17
CA ASP A 83 -20.06 5.02 -21.30
C ASP A 83 -19.19 4.55 -22.48
N THR A 84 -17.86 4.51 -22.29
CA THR A 84 -16.89 4.07 -23.30
C THR A 84 -15.77 3.24 -22.67
N THR A 85 -14.71 3.88 -22.18
CA THR A 85 -13.51 3.23 -21.63
C THR A 85 -13.79 2.34 -20.42
N TYR A 86 -14.68 2.77 -19.52
CA TYR A 86 -14.97 2.08 -18.25
C TYR A 86 -16.40 1.48 -18.21
N ALA A 87 -17.05 1.29 -19.37
CA ALA A 87 -18.45 0.84 -19.43
C ALA A 87 -18.64 -0.61 -18.92
N ASP A 88 -17.65 -1.46 -19.19
CA ASP A 88 -17.59 -2.85 -18.72
C ASP A 88 -16.54 -3.05 -17.60
N ASP A 89 -15.97 -1.96 -17.06
CA ASP A 89 -14.89 -1.93 -16.05
C ASP A 89 -15.13 -0.87 -14.96
N PHE A 90 -16.39 -0.68 -14.56
CA PHE A 90 -16.75 0.26 -13.50
C PHE A 90 -16.47 -0.33 -12.12
N GLN A 91 -15.43 0.16 -11.44
CA GLN A 91 -15.15 -0.16 -10.04
C GLN A 91 -15.34 1.03 -9.09
N GLN A 92 -15.91 0.77 -7.92
CA GLN A 92 -16.12 1.72 -6.83
C GLN A 92 -16.47 0.96 -5.54
N LYS A 93 -15.47 0.63 -4.69
CA LYS A 93 -15.70 -0.23 -3.49
C LYS A 93 -15.93 0.53 -2.18
N ASN A 94 -16.00 1.86 -2.24
CA ASN A 94 -16.14 2.71 -1.05
C ASN A 94 -17.60 3.03 -0.68
N PHE A 95 -18.55 2.64 -1.53
CA PHE A 95 -19.97 2.96 -1.40
C PHE A 95 -20.82 1.70 -1.56
N GLU A 96 -21.66 1.39 -0.57
CA GLU A 96 -22.66 0.33 -0.68
C GLU A 96 -23.58 0.56 -1.90
N GLY A 97 -23.77 -0.48 -2.71
CA GLY A 97 -24.65 -0.45 -3.88
C GLY A 97 -24.17 0.41 -5.07
N ALA A 98 -22.89 0.79 -5.14
CA ALA A 98 -22.38 1.51 -6.30
C ALA A 98 -22.26 0.64 -7.57
N ASP A 99 -22.94 1.08 -8.64
CA ASP A 99 -22.82 0.52 -9.98
C ASP A 99 -22.88 1.63 -11.05
N LEU A 100 -22.63 1.27 -12.31
CA LEU A 100 -22.70 2.19 -13.44
C LEU A 100 -24.12 2.75 -13.69
N ARG A 101 -25.19 2.05 -13.30
CA ARG A 101 -26.59 2.49 -13.48
C ARG A 101 -26.92 3.68 -12.58
N HIS A 102 -26.29 3.73 -11.41
CA HIS A 102 -26.33 4.85 -10.48
C HIS A 102 -25.25 5.90 -10.82
N GLY A 103 -24.11 5.48 -11.40
CA GLY A 103 -23.14 6.32 -12.11
C GLY A 103 -21.86 6.63 -11.32
N GLY A 104 -21.04 7.57 -11.82
CA GLY A 104 -19.80 7.96 -11.14
C GLY A 104 -20.01 8.57 -9.73
N PRO A 105 -18.94 8.90 -9.00
CA PRO A 105 -17.55 8.69 -9.40
C PRO A 105 -17.19 7.21 -9.34
N ARG A 106 -16.53 6.69 -10.38
CA ARG A 106 -15.73 5.47 -10.22
C ARG A 106 -14.55 5.75 -9.29
N GLU A 107 -13.86 4.71 -8.87
CA GLU A 107 -12.58 4.78 -8.16
C GLU A 107 -11.42 4.75 -9.17
N PRO A 108 -10.63 5.83 -9.32
CA PRO A 108 -9.45 5.83 -10.18
C PRO A 108 -8.27 5.12 -9.52
N TRP A 109 -7.45 4.45 -10.31
CA TRP A 109 -6.37 3.58 -9.83
C TRP A 109 -5.01 4.18 -10.18
N HIS A 110 -4.33 4.76 -9.18
CA HIS A 110 -2.95 5.24 -9.32
C HIS A 110 -1.98 4.18 -8.78
N ASP A 111 -1.21 3.60 -9.70
CA ASP A 111 -0.35 2.47 -9.44
C ASP A 111 0.78 2.44 -10.49
N VAL A 112 1.86 1.72 -10.20
CA VAL A 112 3.06 1.69 -11.04
C VAL A 112 3.49 0.25 -11.30
N HIS A 113 3.81 -0.01 -12.56
CA HIS A 113 4.32 -1.28 -13.04
C HIS A 113 5.58 -1.04 -13.89
N SER A 114 6.53 -1.97 -13.83
CA SER A 114 7.82 -1.87 -14.52
C SER A 114 7.98 -3.01 -15.53
N ARG A 115 8.65 -2.73 -16.66
CA ARG A 115 9.16 -3.76 -17.58
C ARG A 115 10.64 -3.96 -17.33
N LEU A 116 11.04 -5.21 -17.08
CA LEU A 116 12.42 -5.65 -16.97
C LEU A 116 12.80 -6.37 -18.28
N GLU A 117 13.99 -6.07 -18.79
CA GLU A 117 14.54 -6.65 -20.01
C GLU A 117 15.94 -7.20 -19.77
N GLY A 118 16.28 -8.27 -20.47
CA GLY A 118 17.57 -8.95 -20.28
C GLY A 118 17.62 -9.67 -18.94
N PRO A 119 18.79 -9.77 -18.28
CA PRO A 119 18.99 -10.69 -17.16
C PRO A 119 18.06 -10.49 -15.95
N ALA A 120 17.67 -9.25 -15.62
CA ALA A 120 16.72 -9.00 -14.52
C ALA A 120 15.30 -9.57 -14.79
N ALA A 121 14.95 -9.86 -16.06
CA ALA A 121 13.74 -10.59 -16.39
C ALA A 121 13.87 -12.08 -16.06
N TRP A 122 15.06 -12.66 -16.25
CA TRP A 122 15.33 -14.06 -15.88
C TRP A 122 15.28 -14.28 -14.36
N ASP A 123 15.58 -13.26 -13.53
CA ASP A 123 15.38 -13.35 -12.08
C ASP A 123 13.89 -13.41 -11.68
N VAL A 124 13.01 -12.73 -12.42
CA VAL A 124 11.55 -12.80 -12.21
C VAL A 124 10.97 -14.11 -12.74
N LEU A 125 11.46 -14.59 -13.90
CA LEU A 125 11.17 -15.92 -14.39
C LEU A 125 11.60 -16.97 -13.34
N ALA A 126 12.82 -16.86 -12.79
CA ALA A 126 13.32 -17.76 -11.77
C ALA A 126 12.48 -17.72 -10.48
N ASN A 127 11.95 -16.57 -10.04
CA ASN A 127 10.99 -16.51 -8.93
C ASN A 127 9.70 -17.29 -9.25
N PHE A 128 9.17 -17.17 -10.47
CA PHE A 128 8.00 -17.97 -10.90
C PHE A 128 8.33 -19.46 -10.98
N GLU A 129 9.44 -19.82 -11.62
CA GLU A 129 9.91 -21.20 -11.78
C GLU A 129 10.26 -21.86 -10.44
N GLN A 130 10.79 -21.10 -9.46
CA GLN A 130 11.04 -21.57 -8.08
C GLN A 130 9.74 -21.87 -7.32
N ARG A 131 8.70 -21.03 -7.49
CA ARG A 131 7.36 -21.29 -6.93
C ARG A 131 6.66 -22.48 -7.62
N TRP A 132 6.91 -22.68 -8.91
CA TRP A 132 6.38 -23.78 -9.73
C TRP A 132 7.16 -25.10 -9.54
N THR A 133 8.44 -25.00 -9.18
CA THR A 133 9.42 -26.10 -9.09
C THR A 133 10.52 -25.67 -8.12
N ARG A 134 10.69 -26.28 -6.95
CA ARG A 134 11.52 -27.50 -6.72
C ARG A 134 12.92 -27.59 -7.38
N GLN A 135 13.31 -26.78 -8.37
CA GLN A 135 14.52 -26.94 -9.22
C GLN A 135 15.02 -25.59 -9.77
N ALA A 136 16.34 -25.38 -9.95
CA ALA A 136 16.98 -24.08 -10.28
C ALA A 136 18.43 -24.28 -10.83
N PRO A 137 19.26 -23.23 -11.13
CA PRO A 137 19.06 -21.79 -11.44
C PRO A 137 19.72 -21.43 -12.85
N HIS A 138 20.28 -20.28 -13.28
CA HIS A 138 20.60 -18.93 -12.73
C HIS A 138 21.04 -17.93 -13.86
N GLY A 139 20.94 -16.60 -13.64
CA GLY A 139 21.87 -15.58 -14.17
C GLY A 139 21.57 -14.97 -15.56
N GLU A 140 22.31 -13.97 -16.09
CA GLU A 140 23.40 -13.10 -15.55
C GLU A 140 23.64 -11.93 -16.57
N SER A 141 23.74 -10.65 -16.22
CA SER A 141 23.28 -9.87 -15.06
C SER A 141 22.82 -8.43 -15.45
N TRP A 142 21.90 -7.87 -14.67
CA TRP A 142 21.77 -6.43 -14.35
C TRP A 142 22.02 -6.36 -12.83
N ASN A 143 22.48 -5.24 -12.28
CA ASN A 143 22.68 -5.13 -10.82
C ASN A 143 21.35 -4.86 -10.07
N VAL A 144 20.51 -5.89 -9.98
CA VAL A 144 19.27 -5.92 -9.17
C VAL A 144 19.49 -6.88 -8.00
N GLN A 145 19.01 -6.51 -6.81
CA GLN A 145 18.90 -7.43 -5.67
C GLN A 145 17.42 -7.66 -5.40
N VAL A 146 16.98 -8.92 -5.49
CA VAL A 146 15.61 -9.32 -5.14
C VAL A 146 15.52 -9.42 -3.62
N PHE A 147 14.42 -8.91 -3.07
CA PHE A 147 14.09 -8.96 -1.65
C PHE A 147 12.73 -9.65 -1.46
N ARG A 148 12.53 -10.34 -0.33
CA ARG A 148 11.28 -11.06 -0.01
C ARG A 148 10.77 -10.76 1.41
N SER A 149 9.56 -11.25 1.67
CA SER A 149 8.94 -11.37 2.99
C SER A 149 8.26 -12.74 3.01
N ILE A 150 8.96 -13.77 3.48
CA ILE A 150 8.56 -15.18 3.31
C ILE A 150 9.23 -16.11 4.34
N ASP A 151 8.63 -17.27 4.60
CA ASP A 151 9.01 -18.23 5.63
C ASP A 151 9.33 -19.63 5.05
N ASP A 152 9.95 -20.52 5.84
CA ASP A 152 10.27 -21.91 5.45
C ASP A 152 9.06 -22.85 5.36
N ALA A 153 7.89 -22.48 5.87
CA ALA A 153 6.63 -23.14 5.52
C ALA A 153 6.23 -22.85 4.05
N SER A 154 6.75 -21.76 3.47
CA SER A 154 6.45 -21.28 2.12
C SER A 154 7.56 -21.55 1.09
N VAL A 155 8.81 -21.75 1.52
CA VAL A 155 9.94 -22.07 0.64
C VAL A 155 10.80 -23.21 1.19
N VAL A 156 11.23 -24.11 0.32
CA VAL A 156 12.24 -25.12 0.65
C VAL A 156 13.65 -24.57 0.40
N GLY A 157 14.60 -24.95 1.24
CA GLY A 157 16.03 -24.61 1.07
C GLY A 157 16.53 -23.44 1.91
N PHE A 158 15.76 -22.93 2.87
CA PHE A 158 16.37 -22.27 4.03
C PHE A 158 17.18 -23.31 4.84
N PRO A 159 18.32 -22.93 5.44
CA PRO A 159 19.12 -23.85 6.23
C PRO A 159 18.43 -24.16 7.54
N SER A 160 18.59 -25.39 8.04
CA SER A 160 18.19 -25.76 9.39
C SER A 160 19.20 -25.36 10.46
N ASP A 161 20.38 -24.88 10.05
CA ASP A 161 21.42 -24.39 10.95
C ASP A 161 21.24 -22.88 11.22
N PRO A 162 21.19 -22.43 12.49
CA PRO A 162 20.98 -21.02 12.82
C PRO A 162 22.10 -20.07 12.40
N ASP A 163 23.36 -20.53 12.33
CA ASP A 163 24.48 -19.69 11.92
C ASP A 163 24.47 -19.51 10.39
N GLU A 164 24.21 -20.58 9.62
CA GLU A 164 23.95 -20.47 8.17
C GLU A 164 22.74 -19.58 7.85
N ALA A 165 21.68 -19.64 8.67
CA ALA A 165 20.51 -18.79 8.52
C ALA A 165 20.86 -17.30 8.74
N ALA A 166 21.64 -17.01 9.78
CA ALA A 166 22.08 -15.67 10.12
C ALA A 166 23.05 -15.08 9.07
N GLU A 167 23.95 -15.89 8.47
CA GLU A 167 24.82 -15.45 7.37
C GLU A 167 24.02 -15.02 6.12
N MET A 168 22.88 -15.66 5.86
CA MET A 168 21.94 -15.25 4.80
C MET A 168 20.97 -14.12 5.20
N GLY A 169 21.07 -13.60 6.43
CA GLY A 169 20.21 -12.53 6.94
C GLY A 169 18.77 -12.96 7.25
N LEU A 170 18.53 -14.27 7.36
CA LEU A 170 17.28 -14.83 7.83
C LEU A 170 17.17 -14.69 9.35
N VAL A 171 15.95 -14.71 9.89
CA VAL A 171 15.71 -14.69 11.34
C VAL A 171 14.82 -15.84 11.78
N SER A 172 15.10 -16.39 12.96
CA SER A 172 14.20 -17.35 13.60
C SER A 172 12.96 -16.62 14.14
N GLY A 173 11.79 -16.97 13.62
CA GLY A 173 10.52 -16.74 14.27
C GLY A 173 10.28 -17.80 15.37
N LYS A 174 9.02 -17.97 15.76
CA LYS A 174 8.61 -19.09 16.61
C LYS A 174 8.52 -20.35 15.76
N ASP A 175 9.46 -21.27 15.92
CA ASP A 175 9.52 -22.58 15.24
C ASP A 175 9.63 -22.53 13.69
N VAL A 176 9.95 -21.35 13.10
CA VAL A 176 10.09 -21.10 11.66
C VAL A 176 11.29 -20.18 11.34
N THR A 177 11.81 -20.28 10.12
CA THR A 177 12.88 -19.42 9.57
C THR A 177 12.32 -18.42 8.58
N ILE A 178 12.61 -17.13 8.74
CA ILE A 178 11.94 -16.03 8.04
C ILE A 178 12.95 -15.16 7.28
N ASP A 179 12.74 -15.01 5.97
CA ASP A 179 13.33 -13.97 5.13
C ASP A 179 12.48 -12.70 5.22
N GLN A 180 13.00 -11.67 5.89
CA GLN A 180 12.41 -10.33 5.97
C GLN A 180 13.22 -9.28 5.17
N SER A 181 13.88 -9.71 4.09
CA SER A 181 14.83 -8.87 3.37
C SER A 181 14.20 -7.64 2.68
N ILE A 182 12.88 -7.61 2.43
CA ILE A 182 12.17 -6.38 2.02
C ILE A 182 12.31 -5.29 3.10
N HIS A 183 12.04 -5.64 4.36
CA HIS A 183 12.18 -4.71 5.49
C HIS A 183 13.63 -4.22 5.61
N ALA A 184 14.60 -5.15 5.56
CA ALA A 184 16.02 -4.80 5.61
C ALA A 184 16.44 -3.89 4.45
N GLY A 185 15.93 -4.13 3.23
CA GLY A 185 16.18 -3.32 2.04
C GLY A 185 15.62 -1.90 2.17
N TYR A 186 14.39 -1.73 2.64
CA TYR A 186 13.80 -0.42 2.94
C TYR A 186 14.60 0.34 4.01
N VAL A 187 14.95 -0.33 5.11
CA VAL A 187 15.74 0.24 6.21
C VAL A 187 17.11 0.70 5.71
N GLU A 188 17.84 -0.12 4.95
CA GLU A 188 19.14 0.26 4.40
C GLU A 188 19.05 1.37 3.35
N ALA A 189 18.02 1.39 2.50
CA ALA A 189 17.79 2.47 1.55
C ALA A 189 17.56 3.81 2.27
N ILE A 190 16.70 3.84 3.30
CA ILE A 190 16.47 5.01 4.15
C ILE A 190 17.75 5.43 4.88
N ARG A 191 18.50 4.49 5.46
CA ARG A 191 19.79 4.77 6.12
C ARG A 191 20.82 5.39 5.18
N ARG A 192 20.86 4.94 3.92
CA ARG A 192 21.79 5.45 2.89
C ARG A 192 21.32 6.76 2.24
N ALA A 193 20.04 7.14 2.39
CA ALA A 193 19.46 8.34 1.80
C ALA A 193 20.21 9.63 2.21
N ARG A 194 20.57 10.46 1.23
CA ARG A 194 21.39 11.66 1.44
C ARG A 194 20.66 12.99 1.27
N ARG A 195 19.62 13.05 0.43
CA ARG A 195 18.96 14.31 0.01
C ARG A 195 17.46 14.34 0.27
N PHE A 196 16.75 13.29 -0.09
CA PHE A 196 15.34 13.10 0.21
C PHE A 196 14.98 11.62 0.21
N VAL A 197 13.75 11.33 0.65
CA VAL A 197 13.01 10.09 0.43
C VAL A 197 11.63 10.47 -0.12
N TYR A 198 11.10 9.68 -1.04
CA TYR A 198 9.73 9.75 -1.54
C TYR A 198 9.15 8.35 -1.39
N ILE A 199 7.90 8.19 -0.98
CA ILE A 199 7.26 6.88 -0.84
C ILE A 199 5.83 7.00 -1.36
N GLU A 200 5.41 6.09 -2.23
CA GLU A 200 4.00 5.79 -2.47
C GLU A 200 3.71 4.41 -1.91
N ASN A 201 2.73 4.33 -1.03
CA ASN A 201 2.30 3.04 -0.50
C ASN A 201 0.81 3.08 -0.13
N GLN A 202 0.10 2.02 -0.49
CA GLN A 202 -1.26 1.71 -0.03
C GLN A 202 -1.39 1.80 1.50
N TYR A 203 -0.34 1.40 2.24
CA TYR A 203 -0.31 1.40 3.69
C TYR A 203 0.96 2.07 4.23
N PHE A 204 0.81 2.88 5.28
CA PHE A 204 1.93 3.51 5.98
C PHE A 204 1.70 3.57 7.49
N PHE A 205 1.93 2.45 8.16
CA PHE A 205 1.96 2.34 9.61
C PHE A 205 3.10 1.41 10.05
N GLY A 206 3.60 1.61 11.27
CA GLY A 206 4.74 0.85 11.77
C GLY A 206 5.40 1.42 13.01
N SER A 207 6.32 0.61 13.54
CA SER A 207 7.12 0.89 14.73
C SER A 207 6.26 1.10 16.00
N CYS A 208 5.27 0.22 16.21
CA CYS A 208 4.28 0.35 17.29
C CYS A 208 4.88 0.48 18.70
N ALA A 209 6.01 -0.20 18.95
CA ALA A 209 6.80 -0.06 20.19
C ALA A 209 7.32 1.36 20.48
N SER A 210 7.07 2.35 19.60
CA SER A 210 7.36 3.78 19.80
C SER A 210 6.13 4.68 19.65
N TRP A 211 4.92 4.13 19.49
CA TRP A 211 3.67 4.88 19.59
C TRP A 211 3.39 5.27 21.06
N LYS A 212 2.44 6.19 21.30
CA LYS A 212 2.05 6.63 22.66
C LYS A 212 1.08 5.67 23.34
N GLU A 213 0.31 4.95 22.53
CA GLU A 213 -0.76 4.01 22.88
C GLU A 213 -0.63 2.79 21.93
N SER A 214 -1.22 1.66 22.31
CA SER A 214 -1.23 0.40 21.54
C SER A 214 0.16 -0.05 21.04
N GLN A 215 1.12 -0.12 21.96
CA GLN A 215 2.53 -0.46 21.68
C GLN A 215 2.74 -1.95 21.36
N ASP A 216 1.82 -2.80 21.81
CA ASP A 216 1.80 -4.25 21.69
C ASP A 216 1.07 -4.77 20.45
N SER A 217 0.56 -3.89 19.58
CA SER A 217 -0.15 -4.21 18.33
C SER A 217 0.65 -4.95 17.24
N GLY A 218 1.81 -5.55 17.55
CA GLY A 218 2.56 -6.41 16.63
C GLY A 218 3.23 -5.72 15.42
N CYS A 219 2.87 -4.48 15.08
CA CYS A 219 3.40 -3.71 13.94
C CYS A 219 4.84 -3.21 14.17
N LEU A 220 5.78 -4.15 14.33
CA LEU A 220 7.16 -3.92 14.73
C LEU A 220 8.09 -3.49 13.57
N ASN A 221 7.55 -3.25 12.36
CA ASN A 221 8.34 -2.82 11.22
C ASN A 221 9.03 -1.46 11.49
N LEU A 222 10.27 -1.28 11.05
CA LEU A 222 11.11 -0.11 11.39
C LEU A 222 11.06 1.03 10.37
N VAL A 223 10.31 0.89 9.28
CA VAL A 223 10.35 1.83 8.15
C VAL A 223 9.96 3.27 8.57
N PRO A 224 8.89 3.51 9.36
CA PRO A 224 8.57 4.85 9.86
C PRO A 224 9.62 5.42 10.83
N MET A 225 10.09 4.62 11.79
CA MET A 225 11.08 5.09 12.78
C MET A 225 12.43 5.42 12.14
N GLU A 226 12.95 4.58 11.24
CA GLU A 226 14.20 4.87 10.52
C GLU A 226 14.07 6.14 9.66
N LEU A 227 12.90 6.40 9.07
CA LEU A 227 12.65 7.63 8.31
C LEU A 227 12.61 8.87 9.23
N ALA A 228 11.93 8.79 10.38
CA ALA A 228 11.93 9.88 11.37
C ALA A 228 13.33 10.14 11.96
N LEU A 229 14.09 9.09 12.29
CA LEU A 229 15.47 9.19 12.76
C LEU A 229 16.42 9.71 11.68
N LYS A 230 16.19 9.37 10.40
CA LYS A 230 16.94 9.93 9.26
C LYS A 230 16.77 11.45 9.20
N ILE A 231 15.53 11.91 9.29
CA ILE A 231 15.19 13.34 9.30
C ILE A 231 15.78 14.03 10.52
N ALA A 232 15.56 13.49 11.73
CA ALA A 232 16.11 14.02 12.97
C ALA A 232 17.65 14.06 13.00
N SER A 233 18.33 13.12 12.34
CA SER A 233 19.79 13.13 12.18
C SER A 233 20.29 14.23 11.23
N LYS A 234 19.50 14.57 10.21
CA LYS A 234 19.80 15.64 9.25
C LYS A 234 19.56 17.02 9.85
N ILE A 235 18.45 17.18 10.57
CA ILE A 235 18.08 18.37 11.36
C ILE A 235 19.22 18.76 12.32
N ARG A 236 19.66 17.83 13.18
CA ARG A 236 20.74 18.06 14.15
C ARG A 236 22.13 18.36 13.53
N LYS A 237 22.28 18.20 12.22
CA LYS A 237 23.52 18.52 11.48
C LYS A 237 23.41 19.77 10.61
N GLY A 238 22.23 20.40 10.54
CA GLY A 238 21.95 21.49 9.59
C GLY A 238 21.95 21.03 8.13
N GLU A 239 21.82 19.73 7.86
CA GLU A 239 21.80 19.18 6.50
C GLU A 239 20.37 19.22 5.93
N ARG A 240 20.18 19.83 4.75
CA ARG A 240 18.87 19.80 4.07
C ARG A 240 18.47 18.37 3.70
N PHE A 241 17.33 17.95 4.19
CA PHE A 241 16.68 16.67 3.85
C PHE A 241 15.16 16.84 3.88
N ALA A 242 14.43 16.07 3.09
CA ALA A 242 12.98 16.02 3.12
C ALA A 242 12.47 14.60 2.89
N ALA A 243 11.30 14.28 3.42
CA ALA A 243 10.56 13.07 3.16
C ALA A 243 9.14 13.42 2.70
N TYR A 244 8.70 12.75 1.64
CA TYR A 244 7.36 12.85 1.08
C TYR A 244 6.74 11.45 1.09
N VAL A 245 5.54 11.31 1.63
CA VAL A 245 4.82 10.04 1.71
C VAL A 245 3.43 10.25 1.11
N VAL A 246 3.08 9.44 0.12
CA VAL A 246 1.80 9.45 -0.57
C VAL A 246 1.07 8.14 -0.24
N THR A 247 -0.13 8.26 0.33
CA THR A 247 -1.01 7.13 0.63
C THR A 247 -2.38 7.34 -0.02
N PRO A 248 -3.26 6.33 -0.06
CA PRO A 248 -4.69 6.57 -0.26
C PRO A 248 -5.21 7.61 0.75
N MET A 249 -6.33 8.27 0.41
CA MET A 249 -7.00 9.15 1.38
C MET A 249 -7.57 8.31 2.55
N TRP A 250 -8.08 7.13 2.23
CA TRP A 250 -8.33 6.01 3.15
C TRP A 250 -8.13 4.68 2.38
N PRO A 251 -7.82 3.55 3.04
CA PRO A 251 -7.79 2.21 2.43
C PRO A 251 -9.08 1.81 1.70
N GLU A 252 -8.98 1.05 0.60
CA GLU A 252 -10.12 0.57 -0.20
C GLU A 252 -11.18 -0.14 0.66
N GLY A 253 -12.42 0.32 0.55
CA GLY A 253 -13.58 -0.18 1.31
C GLY A 253 -14.41 0.96 1.90
N GLU A 254 -15.48 0.61 2.61
CA GLU A 254 -16.36 1.60 3.24
C GLU A 254 -15.58 2.43 4.29
N PRO A 255 -15.47 3.76 4.12
CA PRO A 255 -14.58 4.57 4.96
C PRO A 255 -15.09 4.71 6.41
N GLU A 256 -16.38 4.48 6.63
CA GLU A 256 -17.03 4.45 7.95
C GLU A 256 -16.88 3.08 8.66
N GLY A 257 -16.42 2.04 7.95
CA GLY A 257 -16.28 0.65 8.45
C GLY A 257 -15.06 0.43 9.36
N ASP A 258 -15.14 -0.59 10.23
CA ASP A 258 -14.15 -0.81 11.30
C ASP A 258 -12.73 -1.09 10.79
N THR A 259 -12.57 -1.90 9.73
CA THR A 259 -11.25 -2.24 9.18
C THR A 259 -10.52 -0.99 8.67
N VAL A 260 -11.21 -0.16 7.88
CA VAL A 260 -10.65 1.08 7.32
C VAL A 260 -10.31 2.07 8.44
N GLN A 261 -11.19 2.18 9.44
CA GLN A 261 -10.99 3.09 10.57
C GLN A 261 -9.89 2.65 11.54
N ALA A 262 -9.67 1.34 11.72
CA ALA A 262 -8.55 0.79 12.49
C ALA A 262 -7.21 1.07 11.79
N ILE A 263 -7.13 0.83 10.47
CA ILE A 263 -5.93 1.12 9.68
C ILE A 263 -5.60 2.63 9.69
N LEU A 264 -6.61 3.50 9.60
CA LEU A 264 -6.44 4.95 9.76
C LEU A 264 -5.91 5.34 11.15
N HIS A 265 -6.34 4.64 12.21
CA HIS A 265 -5.85 4.85 13.57
C HIS A 265 -4.35 4.48 13.70
N TRP A 266 -3.91 3.36 13.14
CA TRP A 266 -2.49 2.96 13.12
C TRP A 266 -1.61 3.92 12.31
N ASN A 267 -2.14 4.42 11.19
CA ASN A 267 -1.48 5.45 10.38
C ASN A 267 -1.30 6.74 11.20
N ARG A 268 -2.36 7.25 11.86
CA ARG A 268 -2.26 8.39 12.79
C ARG A 268 -1.20 8.19 13.87
N LEU A 269 -1.17 7.04 14.56
CA LEU A 269 -0.18 6.78 15.62
C LEU A 269 1.25 6.78 15.09
N THR A 270 1.44 6.22 13.90
CA THR A 270 2.72 6.25 13.20
C THR A 270 3.13 7.70 12.86
N MET A 271 2.23 8.51 12.30
CA MET A 271 2.46 9.92 12.02
C MET A 271 2.77 10.73 13.29
N GLU A 272 2.01 10.56 14.38
CA GLU A 272 2.25 11.25 15.67
C GLU A 272 3.63 10.91 16.25
N MET A 273 4.05 9.64 16.17
CA MET A 273 5.38 9.19 16.60
C MET A 273 6.47 9.88 15.75
N MET A 274 6.34 9.84 14.43
CA MET A 274 7.33 10.44 13.53
C MET A 274 7.45 11.96 13.70
N TYR A 275 6.31 12.66 13.75
CA TYR A 275 6.30 14.11 13.93
C TYR A 275 6.79 14.53 15.31
N GLY A 276 6.52 13.76 16.37
CA GLY A 276 7.10 13.99 17.70
C GLY A 276 8.63 13.85 17.73
N VAL A 277 9.18 12.83 17.06
CA VAL A 277 10.65 12.65 16.91
C VAL A 277 11.28 13.83 16.15
N ILE A 278 10.60 14.35 15.12
CA ILE A 278 11.07 15.48 14.31
C ILE A 278 10.97 16.80 15.08
N ALA A 279 9.84 17.08 15.73
CA ALA A 279 9.62 18.28 16.54
C ALA A 279 10.68 18.40 17.66
N LYS A 280 10.93 17.30 18.37
CA LYS A 280 12.00 17.22 19.38
C LYS A 280 13.39 17.52 18.80
N ALA A 281 13.69 17.04 17.59
CA ALA A 281 14.97 17.33 16.94
C ALA A 281 15.09 18.81 16.51
N ILE A 282 14.00 19.46 16.11
CA ILE A 282 13.94 20.90 15.81
C ILE A 282 14.20 21.73 17.08
N GLU A 283 13.58 21.36 18.20
CA GLU A 283 13.78 22.00 19.50
C GLU A 283 15.22 21.81 20.03
N GLU A 284 15.73 20.58 20.04
CA GLU A 284 17.12 20.27 20.41
C GLU A 284 18.16 21.02 19.56
N SER A 285 17.80 21.38 18.33
CA SER A 285 18.66 22.16 17.41
C SER A 285 18.44 23.67 17.50
N GLY A 286 17.59 24.15 18.40
CA GLY A 286 17.30 25.58 18.59
C GLY A 286 16.49 26.23 17.45
N MET A 287 15.81 25.44 16.60
CA MET A 287 15.10 25.91 15.42
C MET A 287 13.58 26.10 15.62
N ARG A 288 13.08 26.00 16.87
CA ARG A 288 11.66 26.16 17.21
C ARG A 288 11.18 27.57 16.81
N GLY A 289 10.09 27.64 16.04
CA GLY A 289 9.58 28.89 15.46
C GLY A 289 10.35 29.41 14.22
N VAL A 290 11.40 28.71 13.77
CA VAL A 290 12.15 29.00 12.54
C VAL A 290 11.93 27.92 11.48
N ALA A 291 11.83 26.66 11.91
CA ALA A 291 11.47 25.52 11.08
C ALA A 291 10.37 24.69 11.76
N ARG A 292 9.53 24.03 10.97
CA ARG A 292 8.38 23.22 11.41
C ARG A 292 8.59 21.76 11.02
N PRO A 293 7.92 20.79 11.67
CA PRO A 293 8.04 19.38 11.29
C PRO A 293 7.65 19.10 9.83
N THR A 294 6.69 19.85 9.28
CA THR A 294 6.25 19.76 7.88
C THR A 294 7.23 20.33 6.86
N ASP A 295 8.24 21.10 7.28
CA ASP A 295 9.34 21.51 6.38
C ASP A 295 10.29 20.33 6.06
N TYR A 296 10.14 19.20 6.77
CA TYR A 296 10.96 18.00 6.62
C TYR A 296 10.19 16.70 6.33
N LEU A 297 8.96 16.52 6.83
CA LEU A 297 8.11 15.35 6.58
C LEU A 297 6.73 15.78 6.12
N ASN A 298 6.32 15.33 4.94
CA ASN A 298 5.03 15.67 4.34
C ASN A 298 4.27 14.40 3.98
N PHE A 299 3.00 14.32 4.41
CA PHE A 299 2.06 13.30 4.00
C PHE A 299 1.04 13.89 3.01
N PHE A 300 0.73 13.11 1.98
CA PHE A 300 -0.18 13.44 0.91
C PHE A 300 -1.12 12.27 0.61
N CYS A 301 -2.22 12.59 -0.05
CA CYS A 301 -3.05 11.63 -0.76
C CYS A 301 -3.38 12.17 -2.15
N LEU A 302 -3.92 11.32 -3.02
CA LEU A 302 -4.37 11.73 -4.35
C LEU A 302 -5.89 11.89 -4.40
N GLY A 303 -6.38 12.82 -5.21
CA GLY A 303 -7.80 13.02 -5.42
C GLY A 303 -8.10 13.91 -6.62
N ASN A 304 -9.26 13.71 -7.24
CA ASN A 304 -9.68 14.42 -8.45
C ASN A 304 -10.98 15.21 -8.22
N ARG A 305 -11.26 16.19 -9.08
CA ARG A 305 -12.54 16.91 -9.11
C ARG A 305 -12.90 17.36 -10.53
N GLU A 306 -14.08 16.95 -11.00
CA GLU A 306 -14.49 17.19 -12.39
C GLU A 306 -15.69 18.13 -12.49
N VAL A 307 -15.56 19.20 -13.27
CA VAL A 307 -16.71 19.99 -13.75
C VAL A 307 -17.50 19.14 -14.76
N LYS A 308 -18.83 19.07 -14.62
CA LYS A 308 -19.71 18.34 -15.55
C LYS A 308 -19.66 18.95 -16.95
N ARG A 309 -19.55 18.10 -17.98
CA ARG A 309 -19.51 18.54 -19.39
C ARG A 309 -20.77 18.15 -20.18
N PRO A 310 -21.12 18.88 -21.26
CA PRO A 310 -22.13 18.42 -22.22
C PRO A 310 -21.67 17.10 -22.88
N GLY A 311 -22.60 16.17 -23.07
CA GLY A 311 -22.29 14.84 -23.63
C GLY A 311 -21.62 13.86 -22.67
N GLU A 312 -21.44 14.23 -21.40
CA GLU A 312 -21.04 13.30 -20.34
C GLU A 312 -22.18 12.33 -19.98
N TYR A 313 -21.84 11.10 -19.65
CA TYR A 313 -22.78 10.04 -19.24
C TYR A 313 -23.85 10.53 -18.25
N VAL A 314 -25.06 10.03 -18.45
CA VAL A 314 -26.22 10.29 -17.59
C VAL A 314 -26.72 8.95 -17.07
N PRO A 315 -26.49 8.62 -15.77
CA PRO A 315 -27.00 7.39 -15.20
C PRO A 315 -28.54 7.33 -15.28
N PRO A 316 -29.14 6.17 -15.59
CA PRO A 316 -30.59 5.99 -15.56
C PRO A 316 -31.19 6.10 -14.15
N GLU A 317 -30.41 5.79 -13.11
CA GLU A 317 -30.82 5.79 -11.71
C GLU A 317 -30.02 6.81 -10.90
N ARG A 318 -30.22 6.87 -9.58
CA ARG A 318 -29.55 7.83 -8.68
C ARG A 318 -29.29 7.21 -7.31
N PRO A 319 -28.13 7.46 -6.68
CA PRO A 319 -27.85 7.01 -5.31
C PRO A 319 -28.90 7.46 -4.29
N GLU A 320 -29.09 6.68 -3.23
CA GLU A 320 -30.06 7.02 -2.18
C GLU A 320 -29.75 8.38 -1.52
N PRO A 321 -30.76 9.27 -1.33
CA PRO A 321 -30.54 10.58 -0.75
C PRO A 321 -29.96 10.53 0.67
N GLY A 322 -28.77 11.13 0.87
CA GLY A 322 -28.10 11.20 2.17
C GLY A 322 -26.96 10.20 2.37
N THR A 323 -26.71 9.32 1.40
CA THR A 323 -25.49 8.49 1.32
C THR A 323 -24.23 9.34 1.03
N ASP A 324 -23.05 8.75 1.26
CA ASP A 324 -21.76 9.29 0.80
C ASP A 324 -21.73 9.37 -0.73
N TYR A 325 -22.22 8.34 -1.41
CA TYR A 325 -22.33 8.24 -2.86
C TYR A 325 -23.11 9.42 -3.46
N ALA A 326 -24.25 9.79 -2.87
CA ALA A 326 -25.02 10.97 -3.26
C ALA A 326 -24.26 12.29 -3.04
N ARG A 327 -23.43 12.40 -1.98
CA ARG A 327 -22.58 13.58 -1.73
C ARG A 327 -21.44 13.67 -2.75
N ALA A 328 -20.75 12.57 -3.01
CA ALA A 328 -19.66 12.50 -3.98
C ALA A 328 -20.15 12.82 -5.41
N GLN A 329 -21.35 12.35 -5.79
CA GLN A 329 -22.01 12.77 -7.04
C GLN A 329 -22.33 14.26 -7.09
N ALA A 330 -22.87 14.84 -6.01
CA ALA A 330 -23.22 16.26 -5.97
C ALA A 330 -21.99 17.18 -6.03
N ASN A 331 -20.93 16.82 -5.30
CA ASN A 331 -19.70 17.63 -5.20
C ASN A 331 -18.66 17.33 -6.29
N ARG A 332 -18.82 16.20 -7.00
CA ARG A 332 -18.04 15.75 -8.16
C ARG A 332 -16.54 15.64 -7.92
N ARG A 333 -16.17 15.22 -6.72
CA ARG A 333 -14.81 14.94 -6.27
C ARG A 333 -14.76 13.56 -5.65
N PHE A 334 -13.60 12.92 -5.71
CA PHE A 334 -13.34 11.66 -5.03
C PHE A 334 -11.83 11.49 -4.81
N LEU A 335 -11.43 10.49 -4.02
CA LEU A 335 -10.02 10.09 -3.97
C LEU A 335 -9.57 9.50 -5.31
N ILE A 336 -8.26 9.38 -5.46
CA ILE A 336 -7.62 8.46 -6.40
C ILE A 336 -6.92 7.43 -5.53
N TYR A 337 -7.15 6.14 -5.79
CA TYR A 337 -6.63 5.09 -4.94
C TYR A 337 -5.15 4.84 -5.25
N VAL A 338 -4.30 5.04 -4.24
CA VAL A 338 -2.84 4.89 -4.37
C VAL A 338 -2.47 3.45 -4.05
N HIS A 339 -2.55 2.58 -5.05
CA HIS A 339 -2.14 1.19 -4.92
C HIS A 339 -0.63 0.98 -5.19
N ALA A 340 0.10 2.01 -5.62
CA ALA A 340 1.55 1.97 -5.82
C ALA A 340 2.35 1.47 -4.59
N LYS A 341 3.55 0.92 -4.86
CA LYS A 341 4.57 0.54 -3.85
C LYS A 341 5.97 1.03 -4.32
N LEU A 342 6.15 2.35 -4.40
CA LEU A 342 7.26 3.02 -5.12
C LEU A 342 8.05 4.02 -4.25
N MET A 343 9.27 4.38 -4.67
CA MET A 343 10.10 5.44 -4.06
C MET A 343 10.77 6.39 -5.10
N ILE A 344 9.98 7.09 -5.95
CA ILE A 344 10.48 8.21 -6.78
C ILE A 344 9.38 9.20 -7.22
N ASP A 345 9.82 10.44 -7.51
CA ASP A 345 9.09 11.71 -7.74
C ASP A 345 8.03 11.71 -8.87
N LEU A 346 6.92 12.47 -8.69
CA LEU A 346 5.77 12.55 -9.62
C LEU A 346 5.07 13.95 -9.68
N PRO A 347 4.45 14.33 -10.82
CA PRO A 347 3.67 15.57 -10.95
C PRO A 347 2.13 15.37 -11.02
N GLY A 348 1.38 16.15 -10.22
CA GLY A 348 -0.09 16.26 -10.34
C GLY A 348 -0.89 15.48 -9.30
N HIS A 349 -2.18 15.79 -9.18
CA HIS A 349 -3.19 15.19 -8.27
C HIS A 349 -2.89 15.19 -6.75
N LEU A 350 -1.71 15.64 -6.35
CA LEU A 350 -1.22 15.64 -4.97
C LEU A 350 -2.00 16.61 -4.07
N LEU A 351 -2.70 16.07 -3.07
CA LEU A 351 -3.38 16.80 -2.01
C LEU A 351 -2.61 16.59 -0.69
N PRO A 352 -2.40 17.63 0.14
CA PRO A 352 -1.95 17.41 1.52
C PRO A 352 -2.92 16.49 2.26
N PHE A 353 -2.41 15.51 3.00
CA PHE A 353 -3.27 14.63 3.80
C PHE A 353 -4.07 15.49 4.80
N PRO A 354 -5.37 15.22 5.06
CA PRO A 354 -6.29 16.18 5.70
C PRO A 354 -6.12 16.33 7.23
N ILE A 355 -4.88 16.49 7.69
CA ILE A 355 -4.46 16.75 9.07
C ILE A 355 -3.69 18.07 9.17
N ARG A 356 -3.55 18.58 10.39
CA ARG A 356 -2.63 19.66 10.78
C ARG A 356 -1.64 19.11 11.78
N VAL A 357 -0.39 19.53 11.65
CA VAL A 357 0.71 19.21 12.57
C VAL A 357 1.05 20.47 13.36
N SER A 358 1.10 20.41 14.69
CA SER A 358 1.61 21.50 15.51
C SER A 358 3.15 21.55 15.48
N ASP A 359 3.74 22.66 15.95
CA ASP A 359 5.20 22.76 16.13
C ASP A 359 5.76 21.69 17.09
N ASP A 360 4.91 21.17 17.99
CA ASP A 360 5.22 20.11 18.96
C ASP A 360 4.95 18.69 18.41
N GLY A 361 4.60 18.56 17.13
CA GLY A 361 4.33 17.29 16.46
C GLY A 361 2.98 16.64 16.79
N VAL A 362 2.06 17.38 17.41
CA VAL A 362 0.70 16.90 17.73
C VAL A 362 -0.19 17.02 16.49
N LEU A 363 -0.98 15.98 16.20
CA LEU A 363 -1.94 15.99 15.11
C LEU A 363 -3.31 16.51 15.53
N SER A 364 -3.99 17.13 14.57
CA SER A 364 -5.40 17.52 14.63
C SER A 364 -6.00 17.47 13.22
N GLU A 365 -7.31 17.42 13.14
CA GLU A 365 -8.04 17.25 11.89
C GLU A 365 -8.06 18.58 11.08
N LEU A 366 -7.87 18.52 9.75
CA LEU A 366 -7.98 19.71 8.88
C LEU A 366 -9.45 20.16 8.68
N PRO A 367 -10.43 19.24 8.45
CA PRO A 367 -11.86 19.55 8.33
C PRO A 367 -12.47 20.00 9.67
N ALA A 368 -13.50 20.85 9.61
CA ALA A 368 -14.13 21.42 10.81
C ALA A 368 -15.10 20.45 11.53
N ASP A 369 -15.50 19.38 10.86
CA ASP A 369 -16.32 18.26 11.33
C ASP A 369 -15.49 17.01 11.67
N GLY A 370 -14.17 17.03 11.41
CA GLY A 370 -13.26 15.90 11.63
C GLY A 370 -13.37 14.76 10.60
N CYS A 371 -14.23 14.91 9.59
CA CYS A 371 -14.56 13.84 8.64
C CYS A 371 -13.88 14.03 7.28
N PHE A 372 -13.64 12.95 6.54
CA PHE A 372 -13.18 13.06 5.16
C PHE A 372 -14.23 13.76 4.29
N PRO A 373 -13.82 14.52 3.25
CA PRO A 373 -14.78 15.24 2.42
C PRO A 373 -15.81 14.31 1.78
N ASP A 374 -17.08 14.67 1.93
CA ASP A 374 -18.26 13.95 1.44
C ASP A 374 -18.64 12.65 2.19
N THR A 375 -17.93 12.28 3.25
CA THR A 375 -18.24 11.11 4.12
C THR A 375 -18.62 11.52 5.54
N LYS A 376 -18.98 10.57 6.42
CA LYS A 376 -18.93 10.75 7.89
C LYS A 376 -17.74 10.02 8.54
N ALA A 377 -16.79 9.56 7.72
CA ALA A 377 -15.64 8.80 8.18
C ALA A 377 -14.62 9.71 8.85
N SER A 378 -14.25 9.40 10.09
CA SER A 378 -13.25 10.16 10.85
C SER A 378 -11.88 10.11 10.17
N VAL A 379 -11.25 11.28 9.97
CA VAL A 379 -9.86 11.39 9.50
C VAL A 379 -8.87 10.79 10.50
N ARG A 380 -9.25 10.76 11.78
CA ARG A 380 -8.45 10.25 12.90
C ARG A 380 -8.37 8.72 12.94
N GLY A 381 -9.29 8.03 12.27
CA GLY A 381 -9.59 6.62 12.51
C GLY A 381 -10.21 6.35 13.89
N ARG A 382 -10.47 5.08 14.19
CA ARG A 382 -10.85 4.56 15.53
C ARG A 382 -10.23 3.17 15.72
N GLU A 383 -9.77 2.86 16.92
CA GLU A 383 -9.37 1.50 17.28
C GLU A 383 -10.62 0.60 17.27
N SER A 384 -10.53 -0.65 16.80
CA SER A 384 -11.68 -1.56 16.77
C SER A 384 -11.77 -2.36 18.07
N GLU A 385 -12.95 -2.39 18.68
CA GLU A 385 -13.24 -3.27 19.82
C GLU A 385 -13.52 -4.73 19.41
N MET A 386 -13.62 -5.01 18.09
CA MET A 386 -14.04 -6.31 17.56
C MET A 386 -12.99 -7.02 16.70
N LEU A 387 -12.16 -6.29 15.95
CA LEU A 387 -11.15 -6.87 15.07
C LEU A 387 -9.85 -7.17 15.85
N PRO A 388 -9.33 -8.41 15.81
CA PRO A 388 -7.99 -8.71 16.31
C PRO A 388 -6.92 -7.84 15.63
N LEU A 389 -5.97 -7.33 16.41
CA LEU A 389 -4.95 -6.38 15.96
C LEU A 389 -4.24 -6.87 14.68
N PHE A 390 -3.85 -8.15 14.64
CA PHE A 390 -3.12 -8.79 13.54
C PHE A 390 -3.84 -8.79 12.18
N LEU A 391 -5.14 -8.46 12.11
CA LEU A 391 -5.88 -8.28 10.84
C LEU A 391 -5.73 -6.88 10.24
N THR A 392 -5.09 -5.95 10.96
CA THR A 392 -5.07 -4.52 10.62
C THR A 392 -3.68 -3.88 10.71
N THR A 393 -2.64 -4.65 11.06
CA THR A 393 -1.31 -4.18 11.51
C THR A 393 -0.14 -4.84 10.78
#